data_AF-A0A0H5SH74-F1
#
_entry.id   AF-A0A0H5SH74-F1
#
_cell.length_a   1.000
_cell.length_b   1.000
_cell.length_c   1.000
_cell.angle_alpha   90.00
_cell.angle_beta   90.00
_cell.angle_gamma   90.00
#
_symmetry.space_group_name_H-M   'P 1'
#
loop_
_entity.id
_entity.type
_entity.pdbx_description
1 polymer ?
#
loop_
_entity_poly.entity_id
_entity_poly.type
_entity_poly.pdbx_seq_one_letter_code
_entity_poly.pdbx_strand_id
1 'polypeptide(L)'
;MKQLVLLLVILTLRILTPMEALDIVKEEYALNFTKVYLSEDMSDYYYKLDGKDYYLAYEETDEASGNYLIRLYEFVVDDPDLGLGHIVTYGFFWVDPTTADIFEY
;
A
#
# COMPACT_ATOMS: atom_id res chain seq x y z
N MET A 1 20.45 -33.35 38.39
CA MET A 1 20.45 -31.88 38.17
C MET A 1 20.12 -31.65 36.70
N LYS A 2 18.90 -31.22 36.38
CA LYS A 2 18.48 -30.92 35.00
C LYS A 2 18.64 -29.43 34.79
N GLN A 3 19.61 -29.03 33.97
CA GLN A 3 19.84 -27.63 33.62
C GLN A 3 18.83 -27.25 32.54
N LEU A 4 18.02 -26.23 32.86
CA LEU A 4 16.96 -25.69 32.04
C LEU A 4 17.58 -24.96 30.84
N VAL A 5 17.26 -25.39 29.61
CA VAL A 5 17.67 -24.69 28.39
C VAL A 5 16.72 -23.51 28.21
N LEU A 6 17.24 -22.29 28.42
CA LEU A 6 16.51 -21.06 28.15
C LEU A 6 16.56 -20.79 26.64
N LEU A 7 15.49 -21.12 25.92
CA LEU A 7 15.34 -20.78 24.50
C LEU A 7 14.99 -19.28 24.41
N LEU A 8 15.98 -18.45 24.12
CA LEU A 8 15.79 -17.02 23.88
C LEU A 8 15.20 -16.84 22.46
N VAL A 9 13.87 -16.81 22.34
CA VAL A 9 13.21 -16.40 21.10
C VAL A 9 13.34 -14.89 21.00
N ILE A 10 14.31 -14.40 20.22
CA ILE A 10 14.38 -12.99 19.85
C ILE A 10 13.26 -12.77 18.83
N LEU A 11 12.13 -12.23 19.28
CA LEU A 11 11.06 -11.77 18.40
C LEU A 11 11.58 -10.52 17.69
N THR A 12 12.07 -10.65 16.47
CA THR A 12 12.39 -9.49 15.64
C THR A 12 11.08 -8.86 15.19
N LEU A 13 10.72 -7.72 15.78
CA LEU A 13 9.66 -6.86 15.26
C LEU A 13 10.08 -6.41 13.86
N ARG A 14 9.42 -6.96 12.84
CA ARG A 14 9.56 -6.51 11.45
C ARG A 14 8.54 -5.41 11.23
N ILE A 15 9.01 -4.23 10.87
CA ILE A 15 8.17 -3.11 10.43
C ILE A 15 7.93 -3.27 8.94
N LEU A 16 6.69 -3.17 8.51
CA LEU A 16 6.33 -3.18 7.09
C LEU A 16 6.94 -1.96 6.39
N THR A 17 7.33 -2.14 5.15
CA THR A 17 7.59 -1.05 4.22
C THR A 17 6.28 -0.51 3.64
N PRO A 18 6.28 0.71 3.07
CA PRO A 18 5.11 1.25 2.38
C PRO A 18 4.56 0.33 1.28
N MET A 19 5.47 -0.33 0.56
CA MET A 19 5.14 -1.24 -0.53
C MET A 19 4.51 -2.55 -0.03
N GLU A 20 4.97 -3.08 1.11
CA GLU A 20 4.32 -4.24 1.74
C GLU A 20 2.93 -3.89 2.29
N ALA A 21 2.76 -2.70 2.85
CA ALA A 21 1.45 -2.21 3.26
C ALA A 21 0.50 -2.03 2.06
N LEU A 22 1.00 -1.51 0.94
CA LEU A 22 0.25 -1.44 -0.32
C LEU A 22 -0.16 -2.83 -0.82
N ASP A 23 0.73 -3.82 -0.76
CA ASP A 23 0.43 -5.21 -1.12
C ASP A 23 -0.71 -5.78 -0.26
N ILE A 24 -0.71 -5.51 1.04
CA ILE A 24 -1.78 -5.92 1.97
C ILE A 24 -3.13 -5.28 1.59
N VAL A 25 -3.18 -3.98 1.35
CA VAL A 25 -4.43 -3.30 0.94
C VAL A 25 -4.93 -3.83 -0.40
N LYS A 26 -4.01 -4.14 -1.33
CA LYS A 26 -4.37 -4.75 -2.62
C LYS A 26 -5.02 -6.12 -2.44
N GLU A 27 -4.49 -6.95 -1.55
CA GLU A 27 -5.03 -8.29 -1.28
C GLU A 27 -6.46 -8.24 -0.74
N GLU A 28 -6.80 -7.20 0.03
CA GLU A 28 -8.14 -7.05 0.61
C GLU A 28 -9.13 -6.35 -0.34
N TYR A 29 -8.73 -5.24 -0.98
CA TYR A 29 -9.67 -4.33 -1.64
C TYR A 29 -9.55 -4.26 -3.17
N ALA A 30 -8.48 -4.80 -3.76
CA ALA A 30 -8.17 -4.61 -5.18
C ALA A 30 -7.56 -5.87 -5.85
N LEU A 31 -8.10 -7.06 -5.54
CA LEU A 31 -7.55 -8.35 -5.95
C LEU A 31 -7.24 -8.48 -7.44
N ASN A 32 -8.05 -7.84 -8.30
CA ASN A 32 -7.93 -7.88 -9.76
C ASN A 32 -7.01 -6.80 -10.35
N PHE A 33 -6.30 -6.02 -9.53
CA PHE A 33 -5.35 -5.03 -10.01
C PHE A 33 -3.98 -5.66 -10.27
N THR A 34 -3.30 -5.16 -11.29
CA THR A 34 -1.97 -5.59 -11.73
C THR A 34 -0.90 -4.65 -11.17
N LYS A 35 0.22 -5.22 -10.70
CA LYS A 35 1.37 -4.46 -10.18
C LYS A 35 2.12 -3.76 -11.33
N VAL A 36 2.41 -2.48 -11.19
CA VAL A 36 3.12 -1.64 -12.16
C VAL A 36 4.30 -0.97 -11.47
N TYR A 37 5.52 -1.27 -11.93
CA TYR A 37 6.76 -0.71 -11.37
C TYR A 37 7.08 0.67 -11.97
N LEU A 38 7.50 1.59 -11.12
CA LEU A 38 7.88 2.96 -11.50
C LEU A 38 9.36 3.08 -11.88
N SER A 39 10.18 2.14 -11.43
CA SER A 39 11.64 2.14 -11.60
C SER A 39 12.16 0.78 -12.08
N GLU A 40 13.37 0.79 -12.67
CA GLU A 40 14.04 -0.43 -13.14
C GLU A 40 14.49 -1.34 -11.98
N ASP A 41 14.75 -0.77 -10.80
CA ASP A 41 15.13 -1.53 -9.60
C ASP A 41 13.93 -2.17 -8.89
N MET A 42 12.72 -1.95 -9.40
CA MET A 42 11.46 -2.53 -8.91
C MET A 42 11.15 -2.18 -7.44
N SER A 43 11.78 -1.12 -6.91
CA SER A 43 11.61 -0.70 -5.52
C SER A 43 10.27 0.00 -5.27
N ASP A 44 9.78 0.75 -6.25
CA ASP A 44 8.55 1.51 -6.17
C ASP A 44 7.53 1.03 -7.21
N TYR A 45 6.28 0.87 -6.77
CA TYR A 45 5.20 0.42 -7.63
C TYR A 45 3.83 0.90 -7.13
N TYR A 46 2.85 0.78 -8.02
CA TYR A 46 1.44 0.93 -7.73
C TYR A 46 0.66 -0.22 -8.36
N TYR A 47 -0.63 -0.27 -8.09
CA TYR A 47 -1.54 -1.24 -8.68
C TYR A 47 -2.55 -0.55 -9.60
N LYS A 48 -2.81 -1.13 -10.76
CA LYS A 48 -3.77 -0.60 -11.74
C LYS A 48 -4.77 -1.67 -12.18
N LEU A 49 -6.03 -1.30 -12.37
CA LEU A 49 -6.98 -2.17 -13.05
C LEU A 49 -6.74 -2.16 -14.57
N ASP A 50 -6.50 -3.32 -15.16
CA ASP A 50 -6.22 -3.44 -16.59
C ASP A 50 -7.34 -2.84 -17.46
N GLY A 51 -6.94 -1.98 -18.40
CA GLY A 51 -7.86 -1.33 -19.35
C GLY A 51 -8.78 -0.27 -18.74
N LYS A 52 -8.54 0.14 -17.48
CA LYS A 52 -9.29 1.18 -16.78
C LYS A 52 -8.34 2.13 -16.08
N ASP A 53 -8.77 3.34 -15.77
CA ASP A 53 -7.93 4.33 -15.08
C ASP A 53 -8.15 4.33 -13.57
N TYR A 54 -8.25 3.14 -12.98
CA TYR A 54 -8.29 2.93 -11.53
C TYR A 54 -6.92 2.54 -11.00
N TYR A 55 -6.54 3.16 -9.90
CA TYR A 55 -5.21 3.09 -9.30
C TYR A 55 -5.33 2.85 -7.80
N LEU A 56 -4.47 1.98 -7.27
CA LEU A 56 -4.22 1.83 -5.85
C LEU A 56 -2.74 2.13 -5.61
N ALA A 57 -2.44 3.18 -4.84
CA ALA A 57 -1.08 3.66 -4.67
C ALA A 57 -0.82 4.10 -3.22
N TYR A 58 0.43 3.96 -2.79
CA TYR A 58 0.94 4.62 -1.61
C TYR A 58 1.06 6.13 -1.87
N GLU A 59 0.61 6.94 -0.90
CA GLU A 59 0.59 8.41 -1.01
C GLU A 59 1.53 9.06 -0.01
N GLU A 60 1.44 8.71 1.28
CA GLU A 60 2.27 9.31 2.33
C GLU A 60 2.39 8.45 3.60
N THR A 61 3.30 8.87 4.48
CA THR A 61 3.42 8.35 5.85
C THR A 61 3.00 9.45 6.81
N ASP A 62 2.06 9.16 7.70
CA ASP A 62 1.67 10.11 8.75
C ASP A 62 2.83 10.29 9.75
N GLU A 63 3.26 11.54 9.97
CA GLU A 63 4.42 11.84 10.81
C GLU A 63 4.19 11.54 12.30
N ALA A 64 2.94 11.53 12.76
CA ALA A 64 2.60 11.34 14.16
C ALA A 64 2.49 9.85 14.56
N SER A 65 1.84 9.05 13.71
CA SER A 65 1.60 7.63 13.95
C SER A 65 2.60 6.70 13.25
N GLY A 66 3.21 7.15 12.15
CA GLY A 66 3.99 6.31 11.26
C GLY A 66 3.15 5.43 10.34
N ASN A 67 1.82 5.59 10.32
CA ASN A 67 0.94 4.82 9.45
C ASN A 67 1.10 5.21 7.98
N TYR A 68 0.92 4.26 7.09
CA TYR A 68 1.00 4.49 5.65
C TYR A 68 -0.38 4.73 5.05
N LEU A 69 -0.51 5.81 4.27
CA LEU A 69 -1.71 6.10 3.49
C LEU A 69 -1.63 5.41 2.14
N ILE A 70 -2.61 4.56 1.88
CA ILE A 70 -2.88 3.97 0.57
C ILE A 70 -4.19 4.54 0.04
N ARG A 71 -4.20 5.00 -1.21
CA ARG A 71 -5.37 5.59 -1.85
C ARG A 71 -5.83 4.76 -3.04
N LEU A 72 -7.13 4.47 -3.07
CA LEU A 72 -7.83 3.93 -4.23
C LEU A 72 -8.54 5.09 -4.95
N TYR A 73 -8.19 5.32 -6.21
CA TYR A 73 -8.72 6.43 -6.98
C TYR A 73 -8.86 6.09 -8.47
N GLU A 74 -9.65 6.88 -9.18
CA GLU A 74 -9.73 6.90 -10.64
C GLU A 74 -9.24 8.25 -11.17
N PHE A 75 -8.49 8.20 -12.27
CA PHE A 75 -8.19 9.40 -13.05
C PHE A 75 -9.20 9.50 -14.19
N VAL A 76 -10.01 10.55 -14.18
CA VAL A 76 -11.02 10.82 -15.21
C VAL A 76 -10.46 11.86 -16.16
N VAL A 77 -10.34 11.51 -17.44
CA VAL A 77 -9.89 12.43 -18.49
C VAL A 77 -11.02 13.38 -18.85
N ASP A 78 -10.78 14.68 -18.67
CA ASP A 78 -11.70 15.75 -19.05
C ASP A 78 -11.39 16.28 -20.47
N ASP A 79 -10.10 16.38 -20.80
CA ASP A 79 -9.62 16.79 -22.12
C ASP A 79 -8.54 15.80 -22.61
N PRO A 80 -8.88 14.92 -23.57
CA PRO A 80 -7.96 13.90 -24.06
C PRO A 80 -6.85 14.47 -24.94
N ASP A 81 -7.04 15.64 -25.56
CA ASP A 81 -6.03 16.25 -26.42
C ASP A 81 -4.90 16.87 -25.60
N LEU A 82 -5.24 17.38 -24.40
CA LEU A 82 -4.29 17.96 -23.46
C LEU A 82 -3.82 16.99 -22.36
N GLY A 83 -4.47 15.82 -22.25
CA GLY A 83 -4.22 14.88 -21.15
C GLY A 83 -4.62 15.43 -19.79
N LEU A 84 -5.58 16.36 -19.75
CA LEU A 84 -6.08 16.96 -18.52
C LEU A 84 -7.26 16.17 -17.99
N GLY A 85 -7.40 16.18 -16.67
CA GLY A 85 -8.44 15.43 -15.98
C GLY A 85 -8.48 15.76 -14.50
N HIS A 86 -9.28 14.99 -13.78
CA HIS A 86 -9.40 15.08 -12.33
C HIS A 86 -9.34 13.69 -11.69
N ILE A 87 -9.15 13.68 -10.37
CA ILE A 87 -9.09 12.45 -9.58
C ILE A 87 -10.39 12.29 -8.80
N VAL A 88 -11.01 11.11 -8.92
CA VAL A 88 -12.11 10.67 -8.07
C VAL A 88 -11.55 9.67 -7.06
N THR A 89 -11.77 9.89 -5.77
CA THR A 89 -11.26 8.99 -4.71
C THR A 89 -12.36 8.07 -4.23
N TYR A 90 -12.06 6.78 -4.19
CA TYR A 90 -12.99 5.74 -3.72
C TYR A 90 -12.66 5.23 -2.33
N GLY A 91 -11.42 5.38 -1.86
CA GLY A 91 -11.05 5.00 -0.51
C GLY A 91 -9.68 5.51 -0.08
N PHE A 92 -9.57 5.76 1.22
CA PHE A 92 -8.33 5.98 1.93
C PHE A 92 -8.14 4.87 2.96
N PHE A 93 -6.98 4.23 2.93
CA PHE A 93 -6.63 3.14 3.83
C PHE A 93 -5.35 3.51 4.57
N TRP A 94 -5.45 3.65 5.88
CA TRP A 94 -4.28 3.76 6.73
C TRP A 94 -3.83 2.37 7.16
N VAL A 95 -2.54 2.07 7.06
CA VAL A 95 -1.97 0.80 7.50
C VAL A 95 -1.00 1.04 8.64
N ASP A 96 -1.21 0.36 9.77
CA ASP A 96 -0.22 0.33 10.87
C ASP A 96 0.93 -0.62 10.46
N PRO A 97 2.18 -0.10 10.36
CA PRO A 97 3.29 -0.88 9.84
C PRO A 97 3.82 -1.93 10.83
N THR A 98 3.38 -1.89 12.10
CA THR A 98 3.75 -2.83 13.15
C THR A 98 2.74 -3.98 13.25
N THR A 99 1.46 -3.71 13.04
CA THR A 99 0.39 -4.72 13.20
C THR A 99 -0.15 -5.26 11.89
N ALA A 100 0.07 -4.56 10.77
CA ALA A 100 -0.58 -4.80 9.47
C ALA A 100 -2.09 -4.52 9.46
N ASP A 101 -2.63 -3.88 10.51
CA ASP A 101 -4.05 -3.53 10.55
C ASP A 101 -4.36 -2.41 9.54
N ILE A 102 -5.50 -2.55 8.87
CA ILE A 102 -6.01 -1.56 7.92
C ILE A 102 -7.15 -0.78 8.57
N PHE A 103 -7.09 0.55 8.50
CA PHE A 103 -8.13 1.46 8.94
C PHE A 103 -8.70 2.23 7.74
N GLU A 104 -9.98 2.06 7.47
CA GLU A 104 -10.71 2.77 6.41
C GLU A 104 -11.24 4.12 6.92
N TYR A 105 -11.30 5.12 6.04
CA TYR A 105 -11.88 6.44 6.32
C TYR A 105 -12.86 6.91 5.23
#